data_AF-A0A7X5FR76-F1
#
_entry.id   AF-A0A7X5FR76-F1
#
_cell.length_a   1.000
_cell.length_b   1.000
_cell.length_c   1.000
_cell.angle_alpha   90.00
_cell.angle_beta   90.00
_cell.angle_gamma   90.00
#
_symmetry.space_group_name_H-M   'P 1'
#
loop_
_entity.id
_entity.type
_entity.pdbx_description
1 polymer ?
#
loop_
_entity_poly.entity_id
_entity_poly.type
_entity_poly.pdbx_seq_one_letter_code
_entity_poly.pdbx_strand_id
1 'polypeptide(L)'
;MKKILTSSPQGYSIIIAVLTIGFLLVLTTSTLTLALQEMQDGKGSQDYMKAYSAAEGGLELALLKIKDNGYGYYGQLNDSKILGGGNKDPKISYDFDSKVESYSGTIDGFQSDIVPLFWTDNSGVMRSTNAITLTSTDSNLIWNIVGEKSGISGIGAITNSTTVGKKEITTVSGNTDFTFTQSQGVQDFVATNPESYLIIYNSGNTEISYTLNSGNEAITKPRALVISSAKVGKYTQNLETVIDNTEFLGILKYSIYSGN
;
A
#
# COMPACT_ATOMS: atom_id res chain seq x y z
N MET A 1 -47.20 -16.61 -85.40
CA MET A 1 -48.06 -16.30 -84.23
C MET A 1 -47.20 -16.22 -82.98
N LYS A 2 -47.15 -15.04 -82.36
CA LYS A 2 -46.39 -14.72 -81.15
C LYS A 2 -47.11 -15.36 -79.95
N LYS A 3 -46.50 -16.35 -79.27
CA LYS A 3 -47.03 -16.90 -78.02
C LYS A 3 -46.74 -15.89 -76.90
N ILE A 4 -47.77 -15.18 -76.45
CA ILE A 4 -47.72 -14.32 -75.28
C ILE A 4 -47.64 -15.24 -74.06
N LEU A 5 -46.52 -15.20 -73.33
CA LEU A 5 -46.38 -15.76 -71.99
C LEU A 5 -47.33 -14.98 -71.07
N THR A 6 -48.47 -15.56 -70.74
CA THR A 6 -49.33 -15.08 -69.65
C THR A 6 -48.62 -15.38 -68.34
N SER A 7 -47.99 -14.37 -67.75
CA SER A 7 -47.48 -14.44 -66.38
C SER A 7 -48.65 -14.53 -65.42
N SER A 8 -48.74 -15.60 -64.63
CA SER A 8 -49.77 -15.70 -63.60
C SER A 8 -49.38 -14.82 -62.40
N PRO A 9 -50.26 -13.90 -61.94
CA PRO A 9 -49.95 -13.00 -60.81
C PRO A 9 -49.77 -13.73 -59.47
N GLN A 10 -50.19 -14.99 -59.38
CA GLN A 10 -50.09 -15.81 -58.17
C GLN A 10 -48.66 -16.31 -57.89
N GLY A 11 -47.85 -16.59 -58.92
CA GLY A 11 -46.46 -17.04 -58.75
C GLY A 11 -45.55 -15.95 -58.21
N TYR A 12 -45.74 -14.71 -58.65
CA TYR A 12 -45.03 -13.54 -58.12
C TYR A 12 -45.34 -13.28 -56.65
N SER A 13 -46.60 -13.48 -56.24
CA SER A 13 -47.02 -13.30 -54.84
C SER A 13 -46.33 -14.28 -53.88
N ILE A 14 -46.11 -15.53 -54.29
CA ILE A 14 -45.44 -16.55 -53.46
C ILE A 14 -43.95 -16.22 -53.32
N ILE A 15 -43.28 -15.82 -54.40
CA ILE A 15 -41.87 -15.43 -54.39
C ILE A 15 -41.64 -14.21 -53.48
N ILE A 16 -42.51 -13.21 -53.59
CA ILE A 16 -42.46 -12.01 -52.74
C ILE A 16 -42.69 -12.38 -51.27
N ALA A 17 -43.65 -13.28 -50.97
CA ALA A 17 -43.90 -13.73 -49.60
C ALA A 17 -42.68 -14.47 -49.01
N VAL A 18 -42.06 -15.39 -49.74
CA VAL A 18 -40.86 -16.12 -49.28
C VAL A 18 -39.68 -15.17 -49.07
N LEU A 19 -39.45 -14.23 -49.98
CA LEU A 19 -38.41 -13.21 -49.82
C LEU A 19 -38.66 -12.31 -48.61
N THR A 20 -39.92 -11.93 -48.36
CA THR A 20 -40.29 -11.09 -47.21
C THR A 20 -40.11 -11.85 -45.90
N ILE A 21 -40.49 -13.13 -45.86
CA ILE A 21 -40.27 -14.01 -44.69
C ILE A 21 -38.77 -14.22 -44.45
N GLY A 22 -37.98 -14.50 -45.49
CA GLY A 22 -36.53 -14.65 -45.38
C GLY A 22 -35.85 -13.37 -44.89
N PHE A 23 -36.27 -12.22 -45.42
CA PHE A 23 -35.79 -10.92 -44.97
C PHE A 23 -36.15 -10.63 -43.51
N LEU A 24 -37.39 -10.90 -43.11
CA LEU A 24 -37.84 -10.76 -41.72
C LEU A 24 -37.09 -11.69 -40.76
N LEU A 25 -36.79 -12.93 -41.17
CA LEU A 25 -35.99 -13.87 -40.38
C LEU A 25 -34.56 -13.38 -40.18
N VAL A 26 -33.91 -12.87 -41.23
CA VAL A 26 -32.54 -12.31 -41.13
C VAL A 26 -32.55 -11.07 -40.24
N LEU A 27 -33.54 -10.19 -40.40
CA LEU A 27 -33.67 -8.98 -39.59
C LEU A 27 -33.88 -9.32 -38.11
N THR A 28 -34.82 -10.22 -37.80
CA THR A 28 -35.12 -10.62 -36.41
C THR A 28 -33.97 -11.39 -35.76
N THR A 29 -33.26 -12.22 -36.52
CA THR A 29 -32.06 -12.91 -36.02
C THR A 29 -30.94 -11.90 -35.72
N SER A 30 -30.72 -10.93 -36.61
CA SER A 30 -29.66 -9.93 -36.44
C SER A 30 -29.92 -9.00 -35.25
N THR A 31 -31.17 -8.54 -35.06
CA THR A 31 -31.54 -7.72 -33.91
C THR A 31 -31.45 -8.49 -32.60
N LEU A 32 -31.81 -9.79 -32.60
CA LEU A 32 -31.64 -10.64 -31.43
C LEU A 32 -30.17 -10.85 -31.09
N THR A 33 -29.30 -11.08 -32.08
CA THR A 33 -27.86 -11.23 -31.84
C THR A 33 -27.25 -9.95 -31.26
N LEU A 34 -27.62 -8.78 -31.78
CA LEU A 34 -27.18 -7.50 -31.23
C LEU A 34 -27.65 -7.32 -29.77
N ALA A 35 -28.92 -7.59 -29.48
CA ALA A 35 -29.45 -7.49 -28.12
C ALA A 35 -28.74 -8.45 -27.15
N LEU A 36 -28.45 -9.68 -27.57
CA LEU A 36 -27.70 -10.65 -26.76
C LEU A 36 -26.26 -10.20 -26.50
N GLN A 37 -25.62 -9.59 -27.50
CA GLN A 37 -24.27 -9.05 -27.37
C GLN A 37 -24.23 -7.86 -26.40
N GLU A 38 -25.15 -6.90 -26.53
CA GLU A 38 -25.27 -5.77 -25.60
C GLU A 38 -25.56 -6.23 -24.16
N MET A 39 -26.43 -7.24 -23.98
CA MET A 39 -26.70 -7.82 -22.66
C MET A 39 -25.46 -8.50 -22.06
N GLN A 40 -24.63 -9.12 -22.89
CA GLN A 40 -23.37 -9.75 -22.45
C GLN A 40 -22.32 -8.70 -22.09
N ASP A 41 -22.19 -7.65 -22.89
CA ASP A 41 -21.26 -6.54 -22.64
C ASP A 41 -21.68 -5.74 -21.40
N GLY A 42 -22.98 -5.49 -21.22
CA GLY A 42 -23.54 -4.88 -20.02
C GLY A 42 -23.26 -5.70 -18.75
N LYS A 43 -23.43 -7.03 -18.81
CA LYS A 43 -23.04 -7.94 -17.70
C LYS A 43 -21.53 -7.91 -17.45
N GLY A 44 -20.72 -7.86 -18.50
CA GLY A 44 -19.27 -7.75 -18.38
C GLY A 44 -18.84 -6.47 -17.67
N SER A 45 -19.42 -5.33 -18.06
CA SER A 45 -19.20 -4.04 -17.39
C SER A 45 -19.63 -4.06 -15.93
N GLN A 46 -20.78 -4.69 -15.62
CA GLN A 46 -21.24 -4.82 -14.24
C GLN A 46 -20.31 -5.70 -13.39
N ASP A 47 -19.87 -6.85 -13.91
CA ASP A 47 -18.94 -7.74 -13.21
C ASP A 47 -17.57 -7.07 -12.99
N TYR A 48 -17.11 -6.28 -13.96
CA TYR A 48 -15.92 -5.43 -13.83
C TYR A 48 -16.05 -4.40 -12.71
N MET A 49 -17.15 -3.61 -12.70
CA MET A 49 -17.39 -2.61 -11.67
C MET A 49 -17.49 -3.23 -10.27
N LYS A 50 -18.11 -4.41 -10.17
CA LYS A 50 -18.16 -5.17 -8.92
C LYS A 50 -16.78 -5.63 -8.46
N ALA A 51 -15.94 -6.12 -9.37
CA ALA A 51 -14.57 -6.51 -9.04
C ALA A 51 -13.76 -5.29 -8.55
N TYR A 52 -13.91 -4.13 -9.20
CA TYR A 52 -13.23 -2.90 -8.77
C TYR A 52 -13.69 -2.45 -7.38
N SER A 53 -15.01 -2.31 -7.16
CA SER A 53 -15.55 -1.92 -5.85
C SER A 53 -15.21 -2.91 -4.74
N ALA A 54 -15.13 -4.21 -5.05
CA ALA A 54 -14.69 -5.21 -4.10
C ALA A 54 -13.20 -5.12 -3.77
N ALA A 55 -12.35 -4.79 -4.75
CA ALA A 55 -10.94 -4.53 -4.50
C ALA A 55 -10.73 -3.29 -3.63
N GLU A 56 -11.52 -2.23 -3.81
CA GLU A 56 -11.52 -1.08 -2.90
C GLU A 56 -11.94 -1.48 -1.48
N GLY A 57 -12.99 -2.29 -1.34
CA GLY A 57 -13.39 -2.83 -0.04
C GLY A 57 -12.31 -3.71 0.62
N GLY A 58 -11.53 -4.44 -0.16
CA GLY A 58 -10.37 -5.19 0.31
C GLY A 58 -9.21 -4.30 0.76
N LEU A 59 -8.95 -3.22 0.04
CA LEU A 59 -7.98 -2.21 0.41
C LEU A 59 -8.36 -1.54 1.73
N GLU A 60 -9.61 -1.09 1.88
CA GLU A 60 -10.11 -0.49 3.12
C GLU A 60 -9.99 -1.45 4.31
N LEU A 61 -10.29 -2.74 4.10
CA LEU A 61 -10.10 -3.76 5.13
C LEU A 61 -8.63 -3.95 5.51
N ALA A 62 -7.72 -3.92 4.54
CA ALA A 62 -6.28 -3.97 4.80
C ALA A 62 -5.81 -2.74 5.60
N LEU A 63 -6.23 -1.54 5.21
CA LEU A 63 -5.94 -0.30 5.94
C LEU A 63 -6.48 -0.33 7.37
N LEU A 64 -7.69 -0.84 7.57
CA LEU A 64 -8.25 -1.03 8.91
C LEU A 64 -7.41 -2.00 9.74
N LYS A 65 -6.95 -3.12 9.15
CA LYS A 65 -6.08 -4.07 9.85
C LYS A 65 -4.73 -3.46 10.23
N ILE A 66 -4.14 -2.64 9.36
CA ILE A 66 -2.91 -1.89 9.68
C ILE A 66 -3.17 -0.93 10.84
N LYS A 67 -4.28 -0.20 10.81
CA LYS A 67 -4.66 0.73 11.88
C LYS A 67 -4.89 0.02 13.22
N ASP A 68 -5.59 -1.12 13.22
CA ASP A 68 -5.97 -1.84 14.44
C ASP A 68 -4.78 -2.56 15.09
N ASN A 69 -3.85 -3.09 14.31
CA ASN A 69 -2.70 -3.86 14.83
C ASN A 69 -1.43 -3.02 14.98
N GLY A 70 -1.38 -1.82 14.40
CA GLY A 70 -0.26 -0.91 14.53
C GLY A 70 0.88 -1.16 13.53
N TYR A 71 2.01 -0.50 13.79
CA TYR A 71 3.15 -0.42 12.88
C TYR A 71 3.85 -1.78 12.67
N GLY A 72 4.29 -2.05 11.43
CA GLY A 72 5.07 -3.25 11.11
C GLY A 72 4.25 -4.55 11.11
N TYR A 73 2.92 -4.46 11.20
CA TYR A 73 2.04 -5.61 11.11
C TYR A 73 2.04 -6.22 9.69
N TYR A 74 1.99 -7.55 9.61
CA TYR A 74 1.83 -8.30 8.37
C TYR A 74 0.42 -8.88 8.32
N GLY A 75 -0.27 -8.70 7.20
CA GLY A 75 -1.61 -9.22 7.01
C GLY A 75 -1.82 -9.71 5.59
N GLN A 76 -2.38 -10.91 5.50
CA GLN A 76 -2.78 -11.50 4.23
C GLN A 76 -4.17 -12.08 4.35
N LEU A 77 -4.99 -11.82 3.33
CA LEU A 77 -6.29 -12.44 3.14
C LEU A 77 -6.36 -12.96 1.71
N ASN A 78 -6.73 -14.23 1.56
CA ASN A 78 -6.82 -14.87 0.26
C ASN A 78 -8.25 -15.33 0.00
N ASP A 79 -8.81 -14.91 -1.14
CA ASP A 79 -10.06 -15.40 -1.72
C ASP A 79 -11.25 -15.39 -0.74
N SER A 80 -11.34 -14.36 0.10
CA SER A 80 -12.39 -14.24 1.10
C SER A 80 -13.70 -13.76 0.48
N LYS A 81 -14.80 -14.42 0.87
CA LYS A 81 -16.14 -13.98 0.52
C LYS A 81 -16.67 -13.10 1.65
N ILE A 82 -16.62 -11.78 1.45
CA ILE A 82 -17.16 -10.83 2.44
C ILE A 82 -18.68 -10.73 2.30
N LEU A 83 -19.22 -10.88 1.08
CA LEU A 83 -20.65 -10.76 0.77
C LEU A 83 -21.11 -11.95 -0.09
N GLY A 84 -21.81 -12.93 0.52
CA GLY A 84 -22.52 -13.99 -0.21
C GLY A 84 -21.74 -15.28 -0.50
N GLY A 85 -22.47 -16.34 -0.87
CA GLY A 85 -21.95 -17.72 -1.05
C GLY A 85 -21.81 -18.21 -2.50
N GLY A 86 -22.24 -17.43 -3.49
CA GLY A 86 -22.27 -17.79 -4.91
C GLY A 86 -20.91 -17.75 -5.62
N ASN A 87 -20.88 -18.22 -6.88
CA ASN A 87 -19.70 -18.21 -7.75
C ASN A 87 -19.48 -16.87 -8.49
N LYS A 88 -20.47 -15.97 -8.45
CA LYS A 88 -20.41 -14.61 -8.99
C LYS A 88 -20.30 -13.54 -7.91
N ASP A 89 -20.15 -13.97 -6.67
CA ASP A 89 -19.92 -13.06 -5.56
C ASP A 89 -18.44 -12.65 -5.56
N PRO A 90 -18.14 -11.39 -5.22
CA PRO A 90 -16.78 -10.91 -5.20
C PRO A 90 -15.96 -11.66 -4.17
N LYS A 91 -14.85 -12.25 -4.63
CA LYS A 91 -13.79 -12.75 -3.76
C LYS A 91 -12.75 -11.67 -3.59
N ILE A 92 -12.42 -11.35 -2.36
CA ILE A 92 -11.49 -10.28 -2.01
C ILE A 92 -10.23 -10.90 -1.43
N SER A 93 -9.10 -10.36 -1.84
CA SER A 93 -7.78 -10.68 -1.31
C SER A 93 -7.03 -9.40 -0.99
N TYR A 94 -6.17 -9.44 0.00
CA TYR A 94 -5.16 -8.41 0.21
C TYR A 94 -3.87 -9.03 0.72
N ASP A 95 -2.78 -8.36 0.43
CA ASP A 95 -1.46 -8.67 0.96
C ASP A 95 -0.74 -7.36 1.26
N PHE A 96 -0.20 -7.26 2.48
CA PHE A 96 0.68 -6.18 2.85
C PHE A 96 1.74 -6.70 3.82
N ASP A 97 2.97 -6.33 3.51
CA ASP A 97 4.11 -6.56 4.37
C ASP A 97 4.74 -5.22 4.72
N SER A 98 4.53 -4.79 5.97
CA SER A 98 5.00 -3.50 6.47
C SER A 98 6.25 -3.59 7.33
N LYS A 99 6.94 -4.74 7.37
CA LYS A 99 8.19 -4.90 8.14
C LYS A 99 9.34 -5.46 7.31
N VAL A 100 10.57 -5.13 7.68
CA VAL A 100 11.76 -5.57 6.94
C VAL A 100 12.99 -5.58 7.85
N GLU A 101 13.98 -6.39 7.53
CA GLU A 101 15.29 -6.38 8.22
C GLU A 101 16.27 -5.38 7.59
N SER A 102 16.07 -5.03 6.32
CA SER A 102 16.85 -4.02 5.62
C SER A 102 15.99 -3.22 4.65
N TYR A 103 16.12 -1.90 4.74
CA TYR A 103 15.42 -0.95 3.89
C TYR A 103 16.42 -0.04 3.20
N SER A 104 16.25 0.19 1.90
CA SER A 104 16.99 1.21 1.16
C SER A 104 16.03 2.22 0.60
N GLY A 105 16.32 3.50 0.80
CA GLY A 105 15.48 4.61 0.39
C GLY A 105 16.29 5.82 -0.05
N THR A 106 15.57 6.79 -0.61
CA THR A 106 16.12 8.10 -0.95
C THR A 106 15.36 9.20 -0.21
N ILE A 107 16.05 10.29 0.11
CA ILE A 107 15.48 11.47 0.76
C ILE A 107 15.87 12.69 -0.04
N ASP A 108 14.89 13.40 -0.57
CA ASP A 108 15.08 14.67 -1.27
C ASP A 108 15.75 15.73 -0.36
N GLY A 109 16.32 16.76 -0.97
CA GLY A 109 16.93 17.87 -0.24
C GLY A 109 15.94 18.51 0.73
N PHE A 110 16.40 18.79 1.95
CA PHE A 110 15.60 19.36 3.05
C PHE A 110 14.38 18.52 3.48
N GLN A 111 14.30 17.26 3.08
CA GLN A 111 13.25 16.34 3.53
C GLN A 111 13.72 15.42 4.65
N SER A 112 12.76 14.76 5.27
CA SER A 112 12.97 13.81 6.35
C SER A 112 12.18 12.53 6.10
N ASP A 113 12.74 11.41 6.52
CA ASP A 113 12.07 10.12 6.59
C ASP A 113 12.01 9.64 8.05
N ILE A 114 10.94 8.97 8.45
CA ILE A 114 10.73 8.51 9.83
C ILE A 114 10.46 7.01 9.81
N VAL A 115 11.31 6.28 10.52
CA VAL A 115 11.28 4.83 10.58
C VAL A 115 11.03 4.38 12.03
N PRO A 116 9.88 3.76 12.32
CA PRO A 116 9.68 3.10 13.60
C PRO A 116 10.64 1.90 13.74
N LEU A 117 11.41 1.87 14.83
CA LEU A 117 12.38 0.80 15.12
C LEU A 117 11.73 -0.39 15.87
N PHE A 118 10.43 -0.54 15.69
CA PHE A 118 9.61 -1.59 16.27
C PHE A 118 8.56 -2.06 15.26
N TRP A 119 7.92 -3.19 15.57
CA TRP A 119 6.89 -3.83 14.75
C TRP A 119 5.92 -4.61 15.63
N THR A 120 4.70 -4.83 15.16
CA THR A 120 3.72 -5.68 15.84
C THR A 120 3.73 -7.10 15.27
N ASP A 121 3.85 -8.10 16.14
CA ASP A 121 3.77 -9.51 15.74
C ASP A 121 2.34 -10.00 15.47
N ASN A 122 2.21 -11.23 14.97
CA ASN A 122 0.90 -11.79 14.60
C ASN A 122 -0.05 -11.95 15.80
N SER A 123 0.46 -11.86 17.03
CA SER A 123 -0.34 -11.88 18.26
C SER A 123 -0.74 -10.49 18.75
N GLY A 124 -0.40 -9.43 18.02
CA GLY A 124 -0.65 -8.05 18.42
C GLY A 124 0.36 -7.53 19.44
N VAL A 125 1.48 -8.24 19.67
CA VAL A 125 2.50 -7.84 20.63
C VAL A 125 3.59 -7.06 19.91
N MET A 126 3.90 -5.89 20.42
CA MET A 126 4.98 -5.06 19.91
C MET A 126 6.35 -5.68 20.23
N ARG A 127 7.23 -5.64 19.23
CA ARG A 127 8.62 -6.09 19.25
C ARG A 127 9.49 -4.96 18.77
N SER A 128 10.64 -4.78 19.39
CA SER A 128 11.63 -3.77 19.00
C SER A 128 12.88 -4.42 18.46
N THR A 129 13.61 -3.70 17.62
CA THR A 129 14.97 -4.11 17.29
C THR A 129 15.93 -3.71 18.41
N ASN A 130 17.00 -4.47 18.61
CA ASN A 130 18.13 -4.13 19.48
C ASN A 130 19.37 -3.68 18.68
N ALA A 131 19.29 -3.71 17.36
CA ALA A 131 20.41 -3.47 16.46
C ALA A 131 19.97 -2.56 15.31
N ILE A 132 20.67 -1.46 15.09
CA ILE A 132 20.54 -0.66 13.87
C ILE A 132 21.89 -0.28 13.27
N THR A 133 21.96 -0.28 11.95
CA THR A 133 23.08 0.24 11.16
C THR A 133 22.49 1.10 10.06
N LEU A 134 22.90 2.36 10.00
CA LEU A 134 22.50 3.32 8.98
C LEU A 134 23.72 3.64 8.13
N THR A 135 23.65 3.36 6.84
CA THR A 135 24.73 3.65 5.90
C THR A 135 24.27 4.70 4.90
N SER A 136 25.12 5.69 4.68
CA SER A 136 25.02 6.63 3.58
C SER A 136 26.41 7.14 3.26
N THR A 137 26.63 7.47 2.00
CA THR A 137 27.88 8.10 1.53
C THR A 137 27.87 9.61 1.69
N ASP A 138 26.74 10.21 2.07
CA ASP A 138 26.55 11.65 2.14
C ASP A 138 26.70 12.19 3.57
N SER A 139 27.51 13.24 3.74
CA SER A 139 27.74 13.91 5.03
C SER A 139 26.56 14.78 5.48
N ASN A 140 25.62 15.10 4.58
CA ASN A 140 24.44 15.91 4.88
C ASN A 140 23.33 15.09 5.57
N LEU A 141 23.52 13.78 5.71
CA LEU A 141 22.62 12.90 6.45
C LEU A 141 22.72 13.21 7.96
N ILE A 142 21.63 13.70 8.53
CA ILE A 142 21.47 13.89 9.97
C ILE A 142 20.46 12.86 10.46
N TRP A 143 20.68 12.29 11.63
CA TRP A 143 19.75 11.33 12.22
C TRP A 143 19.48 11.64 13.69
N ASN A 144 18.28 11.28 14.12
CA ASN A 144 17.85 11.27 15.52
C ASN A 144 17.16 9.97 15.82
N ILE A 145 17.39 9.42 17.00
CA ILE A 145 16.57 8.32 17.53
C ILE A 145 15.90 8.83 18.78
N VAL A 146 14.58 8.81 18.77
CA VAL A 146 13.73 9.42 19.80
C VAL A 146 12.92 8.32 20.47
N GLY A 147 13.04 8.21 21.78
CA GLY A 147 12.15 7.43 22.63
C GLY A 147 11.19 8.35 23.41
N GLU A 148 10.43 7.79 24.34
CA GLU A 148 9.38 8.52 25.07
C GLU A 148 9.89 9.79 25.79
N LYS A 149 11.04 9.69 26.47
CA LYS A 149 11.57 10.76 27.34
C LYS A 149 13.02 11.13 27.04
N SER A 150 13.60 10.56 25.99
CA SER A 150 15.00 10.80 25.66
C SER A 150 15.24 10.65 24.17
N GLY A 151 16.37 11.18 23.71
CA GLY A 151 16.80 11.03 22.34
C GLY A 151 18.31 11.11 22.21
N ILE A 152 18.78 10.57 21.10
CA ILE A 152 20.16 10.63 20.67
C ILE A 152 20.20 11.14 19.23
N SER A 153 21.27 11.84 18.87
CA SER A 153 21.39 12.49 17.56
C SER A 153 22.81 12.39 17.05
N GLY A 154 22.96 12.33 15.73
CA GLY A 154 24.27 12.33 15.09
C GLY A 154 24.22 12.69 13.61
N ILE A 155 25.38 12.68 12.98
CA ILE A 155 25.59 13.01 11.56
C ILE A 155 26.27 11.82 10.89
N GLY A 156 25.92 11.55 9.64
CA GLY A 156 26.48 10.48 8.83
C GLY A 156 25.95 9.11 9.22
N ALA A 157 26.82 8.09 9.11
CA ALA A 157 26.44 6.70 9.33
C ALA A 157 26.29 6.32 10.82
N ILE A 158 25.39 5.39 11.11
CA ILE A 158 25.29 4.68 12.39
C ILE A 158 25.98 3.33 12.24
N THR A 159 26.91 3.02 13.12
CA THR A 159 27.57 1.72 13.24
C THR A 159 27.29 1.13 14.63
N ASN A 160 27.51 -0.18 14.81
CA ASN A 160 27.31 -0.84 16.10
C ASN A 160 28.12 -0.23 17.26
N SER A 161 29.24 0.44 16.97
CA SER A 161 30.09 1.11 17.95
C SER A 161 29.79 2.61 18.12
N THR A 162 28.82 3.15 17.39
CA THR A 162 28.49 4.58 17.45
C THR A 162 28.00 4.94 18.85
N THR A 163 28.66 5.93 19.45
CA THR A 163 28.31 6.48 20.76
C THR A 163 28.11 7.98 20.60
N VAL A 164 27.00 8.50 21.11
CA VAL A 164 26.62 9.91 20.99
C VAL A 164 26.05 10.44 22.31
N GLY A 165 25.93 11.76 22.42
CA GLY A 165 25.31 12.38 23.59
C GLY A 165 23.82 12.05 23.67
N LYS A 166 23.39 11.53 24.82
CA LYS A 166 21.98 11.36 25.18
C LYS A 166 21.42 12.67 25.72
N LYS A 167 20.28 13.07 25.19
CA LYS A 167 19.42 14.13 25.73
C LYS A 167 18.22 13.49 26.41
N GLU A 168 17.89 13.94 27.60
CA GLU A 168 16.80 13.38 28.40
C GLU A 168 15.94 14.50 28.97
N ILE A 169 14.63 14.25 29.01
CA ILE A 169 13.68 15.16 29.62
C ILE A 169 13.72 14.93 31.12
N THR A 170 14.11 15.95 31.86
CA THR A 170 14.13 15.94 33.33
C THR A 170 13.21 17.03 33.85
N THR A 171 12.34 16.66 34.80
CA THR A 171 11.52 17.64 35.51
C THR A 171 12.21 18.02 36.80
N VAL A 172 12.74 19.24 36.87
CA VAL A 172 13.35 19.80 38.08
C VAL A 172 12.47 20.92 38.60
N SER A 173 11.91 20.75 39.80
CA SER A 173 11.10 21.78 40.48
C SER A 173 9.88 22.29 39.68
N GLY A 174 9.25 21.42 38.90
CA GLY A 174 8.05 21.75 38.11
C GLY A 174 8.33 22.33 36.72
N ASN A 175 9.59 22.58 36.37
CA ASN A 175 10.01 22.91 35.00
C ASN A 175 10.54 21.67 34.30
N THR A 176 10.05 21.44 33.08
CA THR A 176 10.51 20.38 32.18
C THR A 176 11.62 20.95 31.31
N ASP A 177 12.84 20.42 31.45
CA ASP A 177 14.00 20.86 30.67
C ASP A 177 14.75 19.66 30.08
N PHE A 178 15.48 19.89 28.99
CA PHE A 178 16.34 18.90 28.36
C PHE A 178 17.72 18.95 29.01
N THR A 179 18.12 17.85 29.64
CA THR A 179 19.47 17.70 30.18
C THR A 179 20.29 16.75 29.33
N PHE A 180 21.54 17.12 29.10
CA PHE A 180 22.54 16.19 28.59
C PHE A 180 23.04 15.36 29.75
N THR A 181 22.71 14.07 29.74
CA THR A 181 23.03 13.19 30.87
C THR A 181 24.39 12.51 30.70
N GLN A 182 24.67 11.92 29.53
CA GLN A 182 25.92 11.18 29.26
C GLN A 182 26.04 10.74 27.79
N SER A 183 27.20 10.23 27.41
CA SER A 183 27.36 9.44 26.17
C SER A 183 26.67 8.09 26.30
N GLN A 184 25.95 7.67 25.27
CA GLN A 184 25.27 6.36 25.19
C GLN A 184 25.53 5.71 23.83
N GLY A 185 25.77 4.40 23.83
CA GLY A 185 25.85 3.60 22.61
C GLY A 185 24.49 3.55 21.92
N VAL A 186 24.46 3.69 20.60
CA VAL A 186 23.20 3.69 19.84
C VAL A 186 22.41 2.40 20.07
N GLN A 187 23.08 1.23 20.08
CA GLN A 187 22.40 -0.05 20.34
C GLN A 187 21.81 -0.13 21.74
N ASP A 188 22.55 0.32 22.76
CA ASP A 188 22.06 0.36 24.13
C ASP A 188 20.83 1.29 24.25
N PHE A 189 20.81 2.40 23.50
CA PHE A 189 19.68 3.30 23.47
C PHE A 189 18.44 2.62 22.88
N VAL A 190 18.54 2.00 21.71
CA VAL A 190 17.40 1.33 21.07
C VAL A 190 16.91 0.15 21.91
N ALA A 191 17.82 -0.64 22.48
CA ALA A 191 17.46 -1.77 23.35
C ALA A 191 16.72 -1.34 24.63
N THR A 192 17.03 -0.15 25.17
CA THR A 192 16.37 0.40 26.37
C THR A 192 15.10 1.21 26.05
N ASN A 193 14.91 1.61 24.79
CA ASN A 193 13.76 2.37 24.31
C ASN A 193 13.03 1.57 23.21
N PRO A 194 12.20 0.58 23.59
CA PRO A 194 11.55 -0.31 22.63
C PRO A 194 10.59 0.43 21.67
N GLU A 195 10.01 1.54 22.11
CA GLU A 195 9.21 2.45 21.27
C GLU A 195 10.08 3.61 20.78
N SER A 196 11.08 3.30 19.95
CA SER A 196 11.96 4.31 19.36
C SER A 196 11.70 4.53 17.88
N TYR A 197 11.90 5.77 17.46
CA TYR A 197 11.74 6.22 16.08
C TYR A 197 13.06 6.78 15.58
N LEU A 198 13.54 6.28 14.44
CA LEU A 198 14.65 6.86 13.71
C LEU A 198 14.12 7.94 12.77
N ILE A 199 14.52 9.18 12.98
CA ILE A 199 14.25 10.31 12.12
C ILE A 199 15.52 10.58 11.33
N ILE A 200 15.42 10.50 10.01
CA ILE A 200 16.51 10.77 9.09
C ILE A 200 16.20 12.07 8.37
N TYR A 201 17.15 12.98 8.29
CA TYR A 201 16.99 14.29 7.66
C TYR A 201 18.14 14.57 6.69
N ASN A 202 17.80 15.05 5.50
CA ASN A 202 18.76 15.51 4.52
C ASN A 202 18.94 17.03 4.66
N SER A 203 20.07 17.46 5.21
CA SER A 203 20.40 18.88 5.35
C SER A 203 20.91 19.53 4.05
N GLY A 204 21.16 18.74 3.01
CA GLY A 204 21.58 19.18 1.69
C GLY A 204 20.40 19.54 0.78
N ASN A 205 20.73 20.04 -0.41
CA ASN A 205 19.77 20.40 -1.45
C ASN A 205 19.66 19.36 -2.57
N THR A 206 20.39 18.25 -2.48
CA THR A 206 20.39 17.13 -3.43
C THR A 206 19.82 15.89 -2.77
N GLU A 207 19.19 15.01 -3.53
CA GLU A 207 18.73 13.71 -3.04
C GLU A 207 19.90 12.89 -2.47
N ILE A 208 19.68 12.25 -1.31
CA ILE A 208 20.63 11.32 -0.70
C ILE A 208 20.04 9.92 -0.65
N SER A 209 20.87 8.91 -0.88
CA SER A 209 20.52 7.51 -0.67
C SER A 209 20.99 7.04 0.71
N TYR A 210 20.20 6.17 1.32
CA TYR A 210 20.58 5.53 2.58
C TYR A 210 20.11 4.07 2.61
N THR A 211 20.82 3.26 3.38
CA THR A 211 20.40 1.89 3.70
C THR A 211 20.39 1.72 5.21
N LEU A 212 19.23 1.31 5.72
CA LEU A 212 19.01 0.92 7.11
C LEU A 212 18.99 -0.60 7.20
N ASN A 213 19.65 -1.13 8.23
CA ASN A 213 19.69 -2.55 8.52
C ASN A 213 19.50 -2.75 10.02
N SER A 214 18.61 -3.66 10.41
CA SER A 214 18.27 -3.96 11.81
C SER A 214 18.86 -5.28 12.32
N GLY A 215 19.99 -5.70 11.73
CA GLY A 215 20.67 -6.94 12.04
C GLY A 215 19.86 -8.15 11.56
N ASN A 216 19.12 -8.76 12.49
CA ASN A 216 18.28 -9.94 12.25
C ASN A 216 16.84 -9.75 12.77
N GLU A 217 16.51 -8.55 13.24
CA GLU A 217 15.17 -8.23 13.75
C GLU A 217 14.48 -7.33 12.75
N ALA A 218 13.15 -7.41 12.66
CA ALA A 218 12.40 -6.57 11.75
C ALA A 218 12.22 -5.15 12.31
N ILE A 219 12.09 -4.19 11.41
CA ILE A 219 11.65 -2.81 11.67
C ILE A 219 10.46 -2.50 10.79
N THR A 220 9.69 -1.48 11.14
CA THR A 220 8.59 -1.03 10.26
C THR A 220 9.15 -0.32 9.05
N LYS A 221 8.67 -0.68 7.85
CA LYS A 221 9.01 0.03 6.61
C LYS A 221 8.46 1.46 6.68
N PRO A 222 9.26 2.50 6.36
CA PRO A 222 8.70 3.86 6.25
C PRO A 222 7.63 3.95 5.16
N ARG A 223 7.76 3.16 4.09
CA ARG A 223 6.72 3.02 3.05
C ARG A 223 6.28 1.57 2.90
N ALA A 224 4.99 1.31 3.08
CA ALA A 224 4.41 -0.03 2.96
C ALA A 224 3.54 -0.12 1.70
N LEU A 225 3.75 -1.15 0.89
CA LEU A 225 2.88 -1.47 -0.25
C LEU A 225 1.73 -2.37 0.22
N VAL A 226 0.51 -1.97 -0.09
CA VAL A 226 -0.70 -2.77 0.07
C VAL A 226 -1.20 -3.13 -1.32
N ILE A 227 -1.35 -4.42 -1.57
CA ILE A 227 -1.96 -4.94 -2.79
C ILE A 227 -3.30 -5.52 -2.40
N SER A 228 -4.39 -4.95 -2.92
CA SER A 228 -5.71 -5.57 -2.83
C SER A 228 -6.15 -6.07 -4.19
N SER A 229 -6.82 -7.21 -4.22
CA SER A 229 -7.41 -7.72 -5.44
C SER A 229 -8.81 -8.26 -5.19
N ALA A 230 -9.62 -8.23 -6.24
CA ALA A 230 -10.88 -8.93 -6.20
C ALA A 230 -11.23 -9.57 -7.54
N LYS A 231 -11.95 -10.69 -7.44
CA LYS A 231 -12.37 -11.50 -8.60
C LYS A 231 -13.88 -11.69 -8.61
N VAL A 232 -14.49 -11.38 -9.76
CA VAL A 232 -15.90 -11.61 -10.07
C VAL A 232 -16.00 -12.35 -11.40
N GLY A 233 -16.37 -13.64 -11.34
CA GLY A 233 -16.40 -14.50 -12.53
C GLY A 233 -15.03 -14.62 -13.19
N LYS A 234 -14.89 -14.06 -14.40
CA LYS A 234 -13.63 -14.04 -15.18
C LYS A 234 -12.83 -12.74 -15.03
N TYR A 235 -13.37 -11.73 -14.35
CA TYR A 235 -12.75 -10.43 -14.19
C TYR A 235 -11.99 -10.38 -12.88
N THR A 236 -10.75 -9.88 -12.93
CA THR A 236 -9.90 -9.63 -11.76
C THR A 236 -9.49 -8.17 -11.80
N GLN A 237 -9.53 -7.52 -10.64
CA GLN A 237 -9.02 -6.17 -10.43
C GLN A 237 -7.96 -6.21 -9.33
N ASN A 238 -6.87 -5.48 -9.53
CA ASN A 238 -5.80 -5.30 -8.58
C ASN A 238 -5.63 -3.80 -8.33
N LEU A 239 -5.56 -3.42 -7.06
CA LEU A 239 -5.30 -2.07 -6.59
C LEU A 239 -4.01 -2.10 -5.78
N GLU A 240 -3.10 -1.21 -6.11
CA GLU A 240 -1.84 -1.03 -5.40
C GLU A 240 -1.89 0.34 -4.70
N THR A 241 -1.53 0.37 -3.43
CA THR A 241 -1.50 1.61 -2.64
C THR A 241 -0.26 1.60 -1.77
N VAL A 242 0.47 2.71 -1.78
CA VAL A 242 1.64 2.91 -0.92
C VAL A 242 1.22 3.78 0.26
N ILE A 243 1.43 3.28 1.47
CA ILE A 243 1.23 4.02 2.71
C ILE A 243 2.59 4.59 3.13
N ASP A 244 2.64 5.89 3.34
CA ASP A 244 3.82 6.56 3.87
C ASP A 244 3.66 6.82 5.39
N ASN A 245 4.36 6.02 6.20
CA ASN A 245 4.33 6.13 7.65
C ASN A 245 4.94 7.45 8.15
N THR A 246 5.80 8.09 7.34
CA THR A 246 6.42 9.37 7.69
C THR A 246 5.42 10.51 7.75
N GLU A 247 4.33 10.45 6.96
CA GLU A 247 3.28 11.47 6.99
C GLU A 247 2.54 11.46 8.33
N PHE A 248 2.18 10.27 8.83
CA PHE A 248 1.50 10.11 10.12
C PHE A 248 2.37 10.49 11.31
N LEU A 249 3.69 10.37 11.17
CA LEU A 249 4.67 10.70 12.21
C LEU A 249 5.25 12.11 12.06
N GLY A 250 4.67 12.95 11.20
CA GLY A 250 5.22 14.27 10.85
C GLY A 250 5.50 15.20 12.04
N ILE A 251 4.79 15.03 13.17
CA ILE A 251 5.07 15.79 14.39
C ILE A 251 6.46 15.51 14.98
N LEU A 252 7.00 14.30 14.78
CA LEU A 252 8.32 13.92 15.27
C LEU A 252 9.45 14.65 14.53
N LYS A 253 9.18 15.25 13.36
CA LYS A 253 10.17 16.09 12.65
C LYS A 253 10.62 17.29 13.49
N TYR A 254 9.81 17.74 14.45
CA TYR A 254 10.18 18.81 15.38
C TYR A 254 10.99 18.31 16.58
N SER A 255 11.13 16.99 16.74
CA SER A 255 11.98 16.36 17.76
C SER A 255 13.44 16.23 17.31
N ILE A 256 13.84 16.89 16.21
CA ILE A 256 15.24 16.94 15.76
C ILE A 256 16.06 17.65 16.84
N TYR A 257 16.87 16.87 17.55
CA TYR A 257 17.81 17.38 18.52
C TYR A 257 19.05 17.83 17.75
N SER A 258 19.38 19.12 17.78
CA SER A 258 20.60 19.60 17.10
C SER A 258 21.84 18.86 17.62
N GLY A 259 22.62 18.26 16.73
CA GLY A 259 23.98 17.83 17.05
C GLY A 259 24.80 19.06 17.43
N ASN A 260 25.61 18.94 18.49
CA ASN A 260 26.66 19.92 18.77
C ASN A 260 27.80 19.76 17.75
#